data_AF-A0A9E0FQ20-F1
#
_entry.id   AF-A0A9E0FQ20-F1
#
_cell.length_a   1.000
_cell.length_b   1.000
_cell.length_c   1.000
_cell.angle_alpha   90.00
_cell.angle_beta   90.00
_cell.angle_gamma   90.00
#
_symmetry.space_group_name_H-M   'P 1'
#
loop_
_entity.id
_entity.type
_entity.pdbx_description
1 polymer ?
#
loop_
_entity_poly.entity_id
_entity_poly.type
_entity_poly.pdbx_seq_one_letter_code
_entity_poly.pdbx_strand_id
1 'polypeptide(L)'
;MLQGNTGYDLVVPSNHNVPRYVAAGAIQPLDKTKLTGLANLWPDIMAYMEPFDPGAKYSVPYMWGTVGIGYNKDAIAKRLPGVAIDSWDIVFKPENLAKLKDCGVYWL
;
A
#
# COMPACT_ATOMS: atom_id res chain seq x y z
N MET A 1 14.88 6.30 8.85
CA MET A 1 14.78 7.51 8.00
C MET A 1 14.73 8.77 8.86
N LEU A 2 13.67 8.98 9.63
CA LEU A 2 13.46 10.21 10.39
C LEU A 2 14.39 10.41 11.60
N GLN A 3 14.98 9.33 12.12
CA GLN A 3 15.98 9.41 13.19
C GLN A 3 17.40 9.72 12.68
N GLY A 4 17.60 9.82 11.36
CA GLY A 4 18.93 9.99 10.74
C GLY A 4 19.80 8.73 10.81
N ASN A 5 21.02 8.84 10.27
CA ASN A 5 22.11 7.84 10.29
C ASN A 5 21.63 6.38 10.12
N THR A 6 20.83 6.13 9.08
CA THR A 6 20.19 4.82 8.89
C THR A 6 21.15 3.73 8.43
N GLY A 7 22.26 4.11 7.80
CA GLY A 7 23.17 3.19 7.11
C GLY A 7 22.61 2.59 5.83
N TYR A 8 21.49 3.11 5.30
CA TYR A 8 20.86 2.63 4.06
C TYR A 8 20.96 3.66 2.94
N ASP A 9 21.35 3.19 1.75
CA ASP A 9 21.39 4.00 0.52
C ASP A 9 20.02 4.09 -0.19
N LEU A 10 19.20 3.04 -0.07
CA LEU A 10 17.86 2.95 -0.66
C LEU A 10 16.86 2.41 0.37
N VAL A 11 15.65 2.96 0.35
CA VAL A 11 14.50 2.44 1.11
C VAL A 11 13.27 2.39 0.21
N VAL A 12 12.31 1.54 0.57
CA VAL A 12 11.08 1.33 -0.21
C VAL A 12 9.85 1.62 0.65
N PRO A 13 9.59 2.88 1.02
CA PRO A 13 8.41 3.22 1.80
C PRO A 13 7.14 3.23 0.94
N SER A 14 5.98 3.06 1.58
CA SER A 14 4.71 3.36 0.94
C SER A 14 4.64 4.85 0.57
N ASN A 15 4.08 5.14 -0.61
CA ASN A 15 3.98 6.47 -1.21
C ASN A 15 3.47 7.57 -0.25
N HIS A 16 2.47 7.28 0.58
CA HIS A 16 1.89 8.24 1.52
C HIS A 16 2.89 8.76 2.57
N ASN A 17 4.02 8.09 2.77
CA ASN A 17 5.07 8.55 3.69
C ASN A 17 6.10 9.49 3.02
N VAL A 18 6.15 9.54 1.69
CA VAL A 18 7.12 10.35 0.94
C VAL A 18 7.06 11.84 1.30
N PRO A 19 5.87 12.50 1.36
CA PRO A 19 5.80 13.91 1.75
C PRO A 19 6.45 14.21 3.10
N ARG A 20 6.28 13.31 4.08
CA ARG A 20 6.87 13.45 5.42
C ARG A 20 8.39 13.36 5.38
N TYR A 21 8.94 12.48 4.54
CA TYR A 21 10.40 12.33 4.40
C TYR A 21 11.02 13.51 3.65
N VAL A 22 10.33 14.04 2.63
CA VAL A 22 10.74 15.27 1.95
C VAL A 22 10.75 16.44 2.92
N ALA A 23 9.66 16.64 3.67
CA ALA A 23 9.56 17.73 4.65
C ALA A 23 10.63 17.65 5.75
N ALA A 24 11.03 16.43 6.15
CA ALA A 24 12.08 16.20 7.14
C ALA A 24 13.50 16.29 6.56
N GLY A 25 13.67 16.49 5.24
CA GLY A 25 14.98 16.44 4.58
C GLY A 25 15.66 15.07 4.67
N ALA A 26 14.89 14.00 4.91
CA ALA A 26 15.41 12.65 5.15
C ALA A 26 15.76 11.90 3.86
N ILE A 27 15.34 12.42 2.70
CA ILE A 27 15.63 11.89 1.36
C ILE A 27 16.09 13.00 0.43
N GLN A 28 16.95 12.65 -0.52
CA GLN A 28 17.45 13.56 -1.56
C GLN A 28 16.63 13.41 -2.85
N PRO A 29 16.55 14.46 -3.70
CA PRO A 29 15.95 14.33 -5.02
C PRO A 29 16.74 13.36 -5.90
N LEU A 30 16.04 12.68 -6.80
CA LEU A 30 16.64 11.77 -7.75
C LEU A 30 17.32 12.54 -8.89
N ASP A 31 18.55 12.14 -9.20
CA ASP A 31 19.22 12.57 -10.44
C ASP A 31 18.66 11.76 -11.62
N LYS A 32 17.63 12.31 -12.26
CA LYS A 32 16.93 11.63 -13.37
C LYS A 32 17.81 11.38 -14.59
N THR A 33 18.92 12.10 -14.75
CA THR A 33 19.85 11.87 -15.86
C THR A 33 20.54 10.51 -15.76
N LYS A 34 20.59 9.91 -14.56
CA LYS A 34 21.15 8.58 -14.29
C LYS A 34 20.12 7.46 -14.37
N LEU A 35 18.85 7.77 -14.58
CA LEU A 35 17.74 6.82 -14.55
C LEU A 35 17.19 6.60 -15.98
N THR A 36 17.86 5.73 -16.74
CA THR A 36 17.52 5.46 -18.14
C THR A 36 16.20 4.72 -18.34
N GLY A 37 15.68 4.07 -17.29
CA GLY A 37 14.44 3.28 -17.33
C GLY A 37 13.15 4.05 -17.03
N LEU A 38 13.20 5.36 -16.77
CA LEU A 38 12.00 6.13 -16.35
C LEU A 38 10.87 6.12 -17.38
N ALA A 39 11.19 6.01 -18.66
CA ALA A 39 10.20 5.92 -19.73
C ALA A 39 9.37 4.62 -19.69
N ASN A 40 9.81 3.60 -18.96
CA ASN A 40 9.12 2.31 -18.84
C ASN A 40 8.08 2.30 -17.71
N LEU A 41 7.96 3.39 -16.94
CA LEU A 41 7.03 3.47 -15.82
C LEU A 41 5.59 3.58 -16.33
N TRP A 42 4.68 2.85 -15.70
CA TRP A 42 3.26 2.85 -16.06
C TRP A 42 2.62 4.23 -15.76
N PRO A 43 2.08 4.95 -16.77
CA PRO A 43 1.49 6.27 -16.56
C PRO A 43 0.43 6.37 -15.47
N ASP A 44 -0.44 5.36 -15.32
CA ASP A 44 -1.52 5.41 -14.33
C ASP A 44 -0.97 5.38 -12.91
N ILE A 45 0.04 4.54 -12.64
CA ILE A 45 0.71 4.49 -11.34
C ILE A 45 1.46 5.79 -11.06
N MET A 46 2.08 6.39 -12.08
CA MET A 46 2.71 7.70 -11.93
C MET A 46 1.69 8.79 -11.58
N ALA A 47 0.50 8.78 -12.20
CA ALA A 47 -0.58 9.71 -11.87
C ALA A 47 -1.07 9.53 -10.42
N TYR A 48 -1.16 8.29 -9.92
CA TYR A 48 -1.47 8.03 -8.50
C TYR A 48 -0.39 8.52 -7.53
N MET A 49 0.87 8.60 -7.97
CA MET A 49 1.97 9.10 -7.14
C MET A 49 2.05 10.62 -7.09
N GLU A 50 1.53 11.33 -8.08
CA GLU A 50 1.66 12.79 -8.24
C GLU A 50 1.28 13.59 -6.97
N PRO A 51 0.21 13.28 -6.22
CA PRO A 51 -0.12 14.01 -4.99
C PRO A 51 0.90 13.85 -3.85
N PHE A 52 1.74 12.80 -3.90
CA PHE A 52 2.71 12.46 -2.85
C PHE A 52 4.14 12.90 -3.20
N ASP A 53 4.48 12.91 -4.48
CA ASP A 53 5.78 13.32 -5.00
C ASP A 53 5.60 13.98 -6.37
N PRO A 54 5.23 15.27 -6.42
CA PRO A 54 4.92 15.95 -7.68
C PRO A 54 6.09 15.90 -8.66
N GLY A 55 5.79 15.45 -9.88
CA GLY A 55 6.78 15.24 -10.93
C GLY A 55 7.79 14.13 -10.61
N ALA A 56 7.49 13.21 -9.69
CA ALA A 56 8.35 12.10 -9.25
C ALA A 56 9.80 12.56 -8.98
N LYS A 57 9.94 13.56 -8.11
CA LYS A 57 11.22 14.23 -7.83
C LYS A 57 12.09 13.44 -6.88
N TYR A 58 11.51 12.67 -5.97
CA TYR A 58 12.23 11.98 -4.89
C TYR A 58 12.12 10.45 -4.96
N SER A 59 11.15 9.92 -5.70
CA SER A 59 10.81 8.50 -5.67
C SER A 59 10.44 7.94 -7.04
N VAL A 60 10.53 6.61 -7.16
CA VAL A 60 10.03 5.83 -8.31
C VAL A 60 9.17 4.67 -7.80
N PRO A 61 8.08 4.29 -8.50
CA PRO A 61 7.27 3.16 -8.08
C PRO A 61 8.04 1.85 -8.26
N TYR A 62 8.02 1.00 -7.24
CA TYR A 62 8.59 -0.35 -7.31
C TYR A 62 7.49 -1.40 -7.50
N MET A 63 6.57 -1.48 -6.53
CA MET A 63 5.39 -2.33 -6.56
C MET A 63 4.19 -1.54 -6.06
N TRP A 64 3.00 -1.95 -6.47
CA TRP A 64 1.74 -1.37 -6.02
C TRP A 64 0.72 -2.49 -5.80
N GLY A 65 -0.34 -2.18 -5.08
CA GLY A 65 -1.45 -3.08 -4.85
C GLY A 65 -2.57 -2.40 -4.08
N THR A 66 -3.59 -3.17 -3.76
CA THR A 66 -4.73 -2.73 -2.96
C THR A 66 -4.74 -3.47 -1.62
N VAL A 67 -5.30 -2.83 -0.60
CA VAL A 67 -5.71 -3.53 0.62
C VAL A 67 -7.09 -4.12 0.34
N GLY A 68 -7.19 -5.45 0.41
CA GLY A 68 -8.43 -6.19 0.15
C GLY A 68 -8.72 -7.20 1.24
N ILE A 69 -9.68 -8.09 1.00
CA ILE A 69 -10.08 -9.14 1.94
C ILE A 69 -9.45 -10.47 1.49
N GLY A 70 -8.43 -10.92 2.22
CA GLY A 70 -7.94 -12.30 2.11
C GLY A 70 -8.72 -13.22 3.04
N TYR A 71 -9.23 -14.36 2.54
CA TYR A 71 -10.07 -15.26 3.34
C TYR A 71 -9.90 -16.73 2.96
N ASN A 72 -10.19 -17.62 3.93
CA ASN A 72 -10.28 -19.06 3.70
C ASN A 72 -11.70 -19.43 3.27
N LYS A 73 -11.85 -19.93 2.03
CA LYS A 73 -13.15 -20.25 1.42
C LYS A 73 -13.95 -21.27 2.25
N ASP A 74 -13.33 -22.33 2.74
CA ASP A 74 -14.00 -23.39 3.50
C ASP A 74 -14.44 -22.90 4.89
N ALA A 75 -13.63 -22.05 5.52
CA ALA A 75 -13.97 -21.46 6.81
C ALA A 75 -15.14 -20.49 6.70
N ILE A 76 -15.17 -19.68 5.64
CA ILE A 76 -16.27 -18.75 5.34
C ILE A 76 -17.55 -19.52 5.00
N ALA A 77 -17.50 -20.54 4.13
CA ALA A 77 -18.68 -21.30 3.73
C ALA A 77 -19.45 -21.94 4.90
N LYS A 78 -18.74 -22.30 5.99
CA LYS A 78 -19.36 -22.83 7.22
C LYS A 78 -20.09 -21.79 8.06
N ARG A 79 -19.75 -20.50 7.94
CA ARG A 79 -20.24 -19.40 8.81
C ARG A 79 -21.16 -18.42 8.08
N LEU A 80 -20.88 -18.22 6.80
CA LEU A 80 -21.62 -17.37 5.87
C LEU A 80 -21.95 -18.19 4.61
N PRO A 81 -22.78 -19.24 4.72
CA PRO A 81 -23.11 -20.10 3.58
C PRO A 81 -23.84 -19.31 2.49
N GLY A 82 -23.36 -19.43 1.25
CA GLY A 82 -23.95 -18.77 0.08
C GLY A 82 -23.68 -17.26 -0.02
N VAL A 83 -22.85 -16.69 0.85
CA VAL A 83 -22.50 -15.26 0.82
C VAL A 83 -21.28 -15.03 -0.06
N ALA A 84 -21.38 -14.13 -1.02
CA ALA A 84 -20.24 -13.67 -1.82
C ALA A 84 -19.35 -12.72 -1.00
N ILE A 85 -18.03 -12.87 -1.12
CA ILE A 85 -17.04 -12.00 -0.45
C ILE A 85 -16.56 -10.95 -1.45
N ASP A 86 -17.45 -10.02 -1.77
CA ASP A 86 -17.25 -8.95 -2.76
C ASP A 86 -17.54 -7.56 -2.18
N SER A 87 -17.85 -7.47 -0.89
CA SER A 87 -18.15 -6.23 -0.19
C SER A 87 -17.41 -6.13 1.14
N TRP A 88 -17.02 -4.90 1.51
CA TRP A 88 -16.45 -4.58 2.82
C TRP A 88 -17.45 -4.80 3.97
N ASP A 89 -18.74 -4.91 3.67
CA ASP A 89 -19.78 -5.28 4.63
C ASP A 89 -19.52 -6.60 5.35
N ILE A 90 -18.77 -7.53 4.74
CA ILE A 90 -18.42 -8.80 5.36
C ILE A 90 -17.65 -8.60 6.67
N VAL A 91 -16.79 -7.58 6.71
CA VAL A 91 -15.87 -7.36 7.83
C VAL A 91 -16.22 -6.12 8.66
N PHE A 92 -16.96 -5.15 8.11
CA PHE A 92 -17.37 -3.96 8.86
C PHE A 92 -18.77 -4.03 9.46
N LYS A 93 -19.67 -4.90 8.97
CA LYS A 93 -20.97 -5.09 9.63
C LYS A 93 -20.83 -6.02 10.84
N PRO A 94 -21.18 -5.58 12.06
CA PRO A 94 -21.01 -6.38 13.27
C PRO A 94 -21.68 -7.75 13.21
N GLU A 95 -22.84 -7.87 12.56
CA GLU A 95 -23.59 -9.12 12.43
C GLU A 95 -22.89 -10.17 11.57
N ASN A 96 -22.07 -9.76 10.60
CA ASN A 96 -21.24 -10.66 9.81
C ASN A 96 -19.97 -11.00 10.58
N LEU A 97 -19.30 -9.97 11.12
CA LEU A 97 -18.05 -10.13 11.86
C LEU A 97 -18.22 -11.03 13.10
N ALA A 98 -19.35 -10.93 13.80
CA ALA A 98 -19.68 -11.78 14.94
C ALA A 98 -19.70 -13.28 14.59
N LYS A 99 -20.14 -13.62 13.36
CA LYS A 99 -20.17 -15.01 12.85
C LYS A 99 -18.78 -15.53 12.47
N LEU A 100 -17.81 -14.64 12.30
CA LEU A 100 -16.42 -14.97 11.92
C LEU A 100 -15.46 -14.98 13.13
N LYS A 101 -15.95 -14.61 14.31
CA LYS A 101 -15.13 -14.45 15.53
C LYS A 101 -14.32 -15.70 15.87
N ASP A 102 -14.86 -16.89 15.64
CA ASP A 102 -14.25 -18.17 16.00
C ASP A 102 -13.24 -18.70 14.96
N CYS A 103 -13.23 -18.19 13.72
CA CYS A 103 -12.21 -18.53 12.72
C CYS A 103 -11.05 -17.52 12.63
N GLY A 104 -11.10 -16.45 13.41
CA GLY A 104 -10.09 -15.40 13.44
C GLY A 104 -10.28 -14.33 12.37
N VAL A 105 -10.13 -13.07 12.77
CA VAL A 105 -10.13 -11.90 11.90
C VAL A 105 -8.97 -11.02 12.32
N TYR A 106 -8.19 -10.55 11.34
CA TYR A 106 -7.02 -9.72 11.57
C TYR A 106 -7.08 -8.49 10.67
N TRP A 107 -6.73 -7.34 11.24
CA TRP A 107 -6.64 -6.04 10.55
C TRP A 107 -5.17 -5.63 10.46
N LEU A 108 -4.73 -5.34 9.24
CA LEU A 108 -3.39 -4.82 8.93
C LEU A 108 -3.33 -3.30 9.12
#